data_AF-A0A9D2M9T1-F1
#
_entry.id   AF-A0A9D2M9T1-F1
#
_cell.length_a   1.000
_cell.length_b   1.000
_cell.length_c   1.000
_cell.angle_alpha   90.00
_cell.angle_beta   90.00
_cell.angle_gamma   90.00
#
_symmetry.space_group_name_H-M   'P 1'
#
loop_
_entity.id
_entity.type
_entity.pdbx_description
1 polymer ?
#
loop_
_entity_poly.entity_id
_entity_poly.type
_entity_poly.pdbx_seq_one_letter_code
_entity_poly.pdbx_strand_id
1 'polypeptide(L)'
;MLNIKILLVPDLEKLTRLIAQSKGKVFLLQQNRTLYDLTEENANMDFLKEEVRNRREIDIYLSEKEDYFRFIYYFLAAKQRED
;
A
#
# COMPACT_ATOMS: atom_id res chain seq x y z
N MET A 1 -11.45 -9.16 4.26
CA MET A 1 -10.33 -8.26 3.92
C MET A 1 -9.03 -8.92 4.29
N LEU A 2 -8.04 -8.84 3.41
CA LEU A 2 -6.68 -9.30 3.64
C LEU A 2 -5.85 -8.13 4.18
N ASN A 3 -4.88 -8.40 5.04
CA ASN A 3 -3.99 -7.40 5.63
C ASN A 3 -2.54 -7.68 5.22
N ILE A 4 -1.81 -6.61 4.90
CA ILE A 4 -0.38 -6.65 4.64
C ILE A 4 0.27 -5.57 5.51
N LYS A 5 1.15 -6.00 6.42
CA LYS A 5 2.02 -5.10 7.16
C LYS A 5 3.30 -4.86 6.38
N ILE A 6 3.57 -3.60 6.05
CA ILE A 6 4.68 -3.19 5.19
C ILE A 6 5.70 -2.45 6.04
N LEU A 7 6.87 -3.05 6.24
CA LEU A 7 7.96 -2.50 7.05
C LEU A 7 8.91 -1.59 6.25
N LEU A 8 8.89 -1.70 4.93
CA LEU A 8 9.67 -0.88 4.04
C LEU A 8 8.91 -0.77 2.73
N VAL A 9 8.76 0.45 2.22
CA VAL A 9 8.18 0.70 0.90
C VAL A 9 9.34 0.87 -0.09
N PRO A 10 9.60 -0.10 -0.98
CA PRO A 10 10.77 -0.05 -1.84
C PRO A 10 10.71 1.05 -2.90
N ASP A 11 9.52 1.29 -3.46
CA ASP A 11 9.29 2.28 -4.51
C ASP A 11 7.89 2.88 -4.36
N LEU A 12 7.82 4.06 -3.75
CA LEU A 12 6.56 4.72 -3.44
C LEU A 12 5.74 5.04 -4.69
N GLU A 13 6.38 5.35 -5.83
CA GLU A 13 5.65 5.61 -7.08
C GLU A 13 5.04 4.33 -7.67
N LYS A 14 5.75 3.20 -7.58
CA LYS A 14 5.17 1.91 -7.99
C LYS A 14 4.04 1.50 -7.06
N LEU A 15 4.15 1.77 -5.76
CA LEU A 15 3.08 1.49 -4.81
C LEU A 15 1.82 2.29 -5.13
N THR A 16 1.93 3.60 -5.39
CA THR A 16 0.75 4.43 -5.75
C THR A 16 0.10 3.95 -7.05
N ARG A 17 0.90 3.60 -8.07
CA ARG A 17 0.38 3.01 -9.32
C ARG A 17 -0.32 1.67 -9.09
N LEU A 18 0.25 0.83 -8.23
CA LEU A 18 -0.33 -0.46 -7.88
C LEU A 18 -1.70 -0.30 -7.22
N ILE A 19 -1.82 0.66 -6.30
CA ILE A 19 -3.08 0.99 -5.63
C ILE A 19 -4.10 1.55 -6.62
N ALA A 20 -3.70 2.48 -7.49
CA ALA A 20 -4.58 3.06 -8.50
C ALA A 20 -5.11 2.03 -9.52
N GLN A 21 -4.36 0.94 -9.71
CA GLN A 21 -4.75 -0.18 -10.59
C GLN A 21 -5.42 -1.33 -9.82
N SER A 22 -5.69 -1.16 -8.52
CA SER A 22 -6.38 -2.17 -7.72
C SER A 22 -7.78 -2.42 -8.28
N LYS A 23 -8.19 -3.69 -8.34
CA LYS A 23 -9.57 -4.02 -8.74
C LYS A 23 -10.53 -3.88 -7.55
N GLY A 24 -10.00 -4.08 -6.34
CA GLY A 24 -10.71 -3.87 -5.09
C GLY A 24 -10.41 -2.54 -4.41
N LYS A 25 -11.08 -2.32 -3.28
CA LYS A 25 -10.76 -1.25 -2.34
C LYS A 25 -9.45 -1.56 -1.61
N VAL A 26 -8.63 -0.53 -1.47
CA VAL A 26 -7.38 -0.57 -0.73
C VAL A 26 -7.48 0.43 0.40
N PHE A 27 -7.29 -0.01 1.63
CA PHE A 27 -7.35 0.86 2.79
C PHE A 27 -6.00 0.96 3.49
N LEU A 28 -5.68 2.15 3.97
CA LEU A 28 -4.57 2.41 4.88
C LEU A 28 -5.08 2.48 6.32
N LEU A 29 -4.42 1.78 7.25
CA LEU A 29 -4.71 1.90 8.67
C LEU A 29 -3.90 3.03 9.30
N GLN A 30 -4.61 4.05 9.77
CA GLN A 30 -4.04 5.16 10.53
C GLN A 30 -3.73 4.77 11.98
N GLN A 31 -2.91 5.58 12.66
CA GLN A 31 -2.55 5.38 14.07
C GLN A 31 -3.76 5.38 15.02
N ASN A 32 -4.79 6.18 14.71
CA ASN A 32 -6.07 6.23 15.42
C ASN A 32 -6.97 5.00 15.13
N ARG A 33 -6.47 4.00 14.39
CA ARG A 33 -7.19 2.80 13.94
C ARG A 33 -8.33 3.06 12.96
N THR A 34 -8.34 4.21 12.31
CA THR A 34 -9.27 4.50 11.21
C THR A 34 -8.73 3.91 9.91
N LEU A 35 -9.62 3.31 9.11
CA LEU A 35 -9.33 2.85 7.77
C LEU A 35 -9.62 3.97 6.76
N TYR A 36 -8.63 4.29 5.93
CA TYR A 36 -8.73 5.32 4.91
C TYR A 36 -8.67 4.70 3.52
N ASP A 37 -9.69 4.93 2.69
CA ASP A 37 -9.77 4.32 1.36
C ASP A 37 -8.82 5.03 0.39
N LEU A 38 -7.77 4.35 -0.05
CA LEU A 38 -6.78 4.89 -0.98
C LEU A 38 -7.23 4.84 -2.45
N THR A 39 -8.38 4.27 -2.76
CA THR A 39 -8.88 4.19 -4.15
C THR A 39 -9.70 5.42 -4.58
N GLU A 40 -10.10 6.26 -3.63
CA GLU A 40 -10.87 7.47 -3.88
C GLU A 40 -9.95 8.71 -3.95
N GLU A 41 -9.95 9.43 -5.07
CA GLU A 41 -9.25 10.72 -5.34
C GLU A 41 -7.72 10.85 -5.08
N ASN A 42 -7.10 11.82 -5.75
CA ASN A 42 -5.66 12.12 -5.65
C ASN A 42 -5.22 12.53 -4.23
N ALA A 43 -6.11 13.11 -3.42
CA ALA A 43 -5.80 13.55 -2.05
C ALA A 43 -5.33 12.39 -1.16
N ASN A 44 -5.83 11.18 -1.41
CA ASN A 44 -5.54 10.02 -0.58
C ASN A 44 -4.15 9.43 -0.89
N MET A 45 -3.59 9.74 -2.07
CA MET A 45 -2.22 9.39 -2.43
C MET A 45 -1.19 10.29 -1.76
N ASP A 46 -1.47 11.58 -1.60
CA ASP A 46 -0.56 12.47 -0.87
C ASP A 46 -0.49 12.10 0.61
N PHE A 47 -1.63 11.73 1.20
CA PHE A 47 -1.67 11.18 2.55
C PHE A 47 -0.82 9.90 2.70
N LEU A 48 -0.93 8.96 1.76
CA LEU A 48 -0.07 7.76 1.76
C LEU A 48 1.42 8.11 1.73
N LYS A 49 1.82 9.10 0.90
CA LYS A 49 3.23 9.50 0.81
C LYS A 49 3.73 10.08 2.13
N GLU A 50 2.92 10.87 2.82
CA GLU A 50 3.27 11.41 4.14
C GLU A 50 3.40 10.30 5.18
N GLU A 51 2.45 9.37 5.23
CA GLU A 51 2.50 8.23 6.16
C GLU A 51 3.74 7.36 5.93
N VAL A 52 4.10 7.07 4.68
CA VAL A 52 5.29 6.29 4.34
C VAL A 52 6.59 7.02 4.71
N ARG A 53 6.63 8.36 4.60
CA ARG A 53 7.81 9.15 4.99
C ARG A 53 7.97 9.25 6.50
N ASN A 54 6.86 9.38 7.22
CA ASN A 54 6.85 9.63 8.66
C ASN A 54 6.90 8.35 9.49
N ARG A 55 6.57 7.20 8.91
CA ARG A 55 6.43 5.93 9.62
C ARG A 55 7.40 4.89 9.12
N ARG A 56 7.88 4.07 10.07
CA ARG A 56 8.67 2.87 9.77
C ARG A 56 7.84 1.74 9.18
N GLU A 57 6.53 1.77 9.39
CA GLU A 57 5.64 0.73 8.89
C GLU A 57 4.24 1.28 8.60
N ILE A 58 3.60 0.69 7.59
CA ILE A 58 2.21 0.95 7.25
C ILE A 58 1.44 -0.37 7.16
N ASP A 59 0.16 -0.33 7.46
CA ASP A 59 -0.73 -1.48 7.36
C ASP A 59 -1.76 -1.20 6.26
N ILE A 60 -1.77 -2.07 5.23
CA ILE A 60 -2.68 -1.99 4.10
C ILE A 60 -3.70 -3.13 4.18
N TYR A 61 -4.97 -2.80 3.98
CA TYR A 61 -6.05 -3.76 3.86
C TYR A 61 -6.58 -3.80 2.44
N LEU A 62 -6.83 -5.01 1.94
CA LEU A 62 -7.28 -5.26 0.58
C LEU A 62 -8.63 -5.97 0.61
N SER A 63 -9.58 -5.50 -0.20
CA SER A 63 -10.85 -6.20 -0.37
C SER A 63 -10.71 -7.43 -1.28
N GLU A 64 -9.78 -7.39 -2.25
CA GLU A 64 -9.63 -8.41 -3.29
C GLU A 64 -8.38 -9.28 -3.13
N LYS A 65 -8.52 -10.58 -3.42
CA LYS A 65 -7.43 -11.55 -3.32
C LYS A 65 -6.40 -11.42 -4.43
N GLU A 66 -6.82 -11.04 -5.64
CA GLU A 66 -5.90 -10.81 -6.76
C GLU A 66 -4.93 -9.67 -6.45
N ASP A 67 -5.42 -8.58 -5.86
CA ASP A 67 -4.59 -7.45 -5.44
C ASP A 67 -3.59 -7.87 -4.36
N TYR A 68 -3.96 -8.76 -3.44
CA TYR A 68 -2.99 -9.30 -2.47
C TYR A 68 -1.76 -9.92 -3.14
N PHE A 69 -1.94 -10.78 -4.15
CA PHE A 69 -0.81 -11.38 -4.85
C PHE A 69 0.04 -10.34 -5.58
N ARG A 70 -0.58 -9.30 -6.15
CA ARG A 70 0.14 -8.21 -6.82
C ARG A 70 0.98 -7.40 -5.83
N PHE A 71 0.47 -7.12 -4.64
CA PHE A 71 1.23 -6.46 -3.57
C PHE A 71 2.41 -7.32 -3.10
N ILE A 72 2.20 -8.61 -2.86
CA ILE A 72 3.30 -9.51 -2.48
C ILE A 72 4.38 -9.56 -3.58
N TYR A 73 3.98 -9.66 -4.85
CA TYR A 73 4.91 -9.66 -5.97
C TYR A 73 5.71 -8.36 -6.06
N TYR A 74 5.07 -7.21 -5.85
CA TYR A 74 5.74 -5.91 -5.80
C TYR A 74 6.88 -5.88 -4.76
N PHE A 75 6.66 -6.42 -3.55
CA PHE A 75 7.69 -6.49 -2.51
C PHE A 75 8.80 -7.50 -2.83
N LEU A 76 8.45 -8.67 -3.37
CA LEU A 76 9.44 -9.69 -3.75
C LEU A 76 10.33 -9.23 -4.90
N ALA A 77 9.75 -8.57 -5.91
CA ALA A 77 10.50 -8.04 -7.05
C ALA A 77 11.43 -6.89 -6.68
N ALA A 78 11.11 -6.12 -5.63
CA ALA A 78 12.00 -5.10 -5.12
C ALA A 78 13.23 -5.70 -4.43
N LYS A 79 13.04 -6.76 -3.63
CA LYS A 79 14.13 -7.45 -2.92
C LYS A 79 15.19 -8.02 -3.87
N GLN A 80 14.78 -8.51 -5.05
CA GLN A 80 15.69 -9.09 -6.05
C GLN A 80 16.56 -8.05 -6.80
N ARG A 81 16.35 -6.74 -6.59
CA ARG A 81 17.16 -5.68 -7.23
C ARG A 81 18.29 -5.17 -6.33
N GLU A 82 18.32 -5.60 -5.07
CA GLU A 82 19.34 -5.21 -4.10
C GLU A 82 20.47 -6.25 -3.97
N ASP A 83 20.35 -7.39 -4.66
CA ASP A 83 21.38 -8.44 -4.82
C ASP A 83 22.11 -8.29 -6.17
#